data_AF-A0A3B4F9H3-F1
#
_entry.id   AF-A0A3B4F9H3-F1
#
_cell.length_a   1.000
_cell.length_b   1.000
_cell.length_c   1.000
_cell.angle_alpha   90.00
_cell.angle_beta   90.00
_cell.angle_gamma   90.00
#
_symmetry.space_group_name_H-M   'P 1'
#
loop_
_entity.id
_entity.type
_entity.pdbx_description
1 polymer ?
#
loop_
_entity_poly.entity_id
_entity_poly.type
_entity_poly.pdbx_seq_one_letter_code
_entity_poly.pdbx_strand_id
1 'polypeptide(L)'
;KKCYCLIAPEQRANRWDHFSHGLLRLQDSSDLFISFFKHSKGQTLMDMVCEHLNLLEKDYFGLTFADTDSQKVSELYSPWHFAFAVKFYPPDPSQLMEDITRYYLCLQLRDDMLSGRLPCSFVTHALLGSYTVQAELGDYDQDDHGTDYVSDFRFAPNQTRELEERVMELHRNYKYMTRCCLNQTFVYPQVS
;
A
#
# COMPACT_ATOMS: atom_id res chain seq x y z
N LYS A 1 -2.33 11.85 17.76
CA LYS A 1 -1.89 13.23 17.42
C LYS A 1 -0.83 13.11 16.34
N LYS A 2 -1.01 13.74 15.18
CA LYS A 2 -0.03 13.75 14.08
C LYS A 2 1.15 14.61 14.53
N CYS A 3 2.35 14.04 14.65
CA CYS A 3 3.53 14.77 15.10
C CYS A 3 4.27 15.36 13.90
N TYR A 4 4.43 16.68 13.91
CA TYR A 4 5.33 17.43 13.03
C TYR A 4 6.72 17.40 13.67
N CYS A 5 7.77 16.99 12.94
CA CYS A 5 9.14 16.97 13.48
C CYS A 5 9.62 18.39 13.82
N LEU A 6 10.00 18.58 15.09
CA LEU A 6 10.81 19.71 15.57
C LEU A 6 12.23 19.22 15.94
N ILE A 7 13.18 20.13 15.76
CA ILE A 7 14.64 19.99 15.60
C ILE A 7 15.38 19.74 16.94
N ALA A 8 16.63 19.26 16.92
CA ALA A 8 17.61 19.42 18.02
C ALA A 8 18.89 20.20 17.55
N PRO A 9 19.55 20.99 18.43
CA PRO A 9 20.53 22.02 18.06
C PRO A 9 21.99 21.51 17.94
N GLU A 10 22.77 22.30 17.20
CA GLU A 10 24.14 22.07 16.72
C GLU A 10 25.20 21.72 17.79
N GLN A 11 25.97 20.66 17.52
CA GLN A 11 27.35 20.49 18.03
C GLN A 11 28.23 19.90 16.91
N ARG A 12 29.44 20.47 16.76
CA ARG A 12 30.48 20.19 15.77
C ARG A 12 30.69 18.69 15.48
N ALA A 13 30.71 18.30 14.21
CA ALA A 13 31.10 16.94 13.80
C ALA A 13 31.76 16.93 12.40
N ASN A 14 32.61 15.95 12.14
CA ASN A 14 33.52 15.88 11.00
C ASN A 14 32.78 15.74 9.66
N ARG A 15 33.49 15.94 8.54
CA ARG A 15 32.97 16.00 7.15
C ARG A 15 32.09 14.82 6.69
N TRP A 16 32.07 13.71 7.43
CA TRP A 16 31.29 12.49 7.18
C TRP A 16 30.12 12.29 8.15
N ASP A 17 30.02 13.09 9.21
CA ASP A 17 28.98 12.98 10.25
C ASP A 17 27.63 13.61 9.84
N HIS A 18 27.58 14.28 8.70
CA HIS A 18 26.39 15.01 8.24
C HIS A 18 25.34 14.11 7.58
N PHE A 19 25.73 12.95 7.05
CA PHE A 19 24.83 12.04 6.37
C PHE A 19 24.38 10.90 7.29
N SER A 20 23.14 10.48 7.10
CA SER A 20 22.52 9.30 7.69
C SER A 20 21.90 8.46 6.59
N HIS A 21 21.72 7.18 6.89
CA HIS A 21 21.06 6.23 6.01
C HIS A 21 19.73 5.82 6.62
N GLY A 22 18.74 5.57 5.76
CA GLY A 22 17.46 5.03 6.15
C GLY A 22 17.04 3.89 5.25
N LEU A 23 16.27 2.98 5.82
CA LEU A 23 15.52 1.94 5.11
C LEU A 23 14.06 2.40 5.04
N LEU A 24 13.57 2.61 3.83
CA LEU A 24 12.19 2.99 3.57
C LEU A 24 11.40 1.77 3.07
N ARG A 25 10.36 1.39 3.81
CA ARG A 25 9.38 0.39 3.37
C ARG A 25 8.33 1.02 2.45
N LEU A 26 8.11 0.43 1.28
CA LEU A 26 7.04 0.81 0.34
C LEU A 26 5.80 -0.09 0.50
N GLN A 27 4.67 0.30 -0.11
CA GLN A 27 3.39 -0.44 -0.02
C GLN A 27 3.45 -1.82 -0.71
N ASP A 28 4.35 -2.00 -1.67
CA ASP A 28 4.58 -3.28 -2.36
C ASP A 28 5.53 -4.21 -1.58
N SER A 29 5.84 -3.87 -0.33
CA SER A 29 6.79 -4.61 0.52
C SER A 29 8.24 -4.61 0.01
N SER A 30 8.59 -3.72 -0.92
CA SER A 30 9.99 -3.46 -1.25
C SER A 30 10.62 -2.48 -0.27
N ASP A 31 11.96 -2.56 -0.15
CA ASP A 31 12.74 -1.66 0.69
C ASP A 31 13.64 -0.78 -0.19
N LEU A 32 13.59 0.53 0.06
CA LEU A 32 14.44 1.53 -0.57
C LEU A 32 15.48 2.04 0.43
N PHE A 33 16.75 1.95 0.07
CA PHE A 33 17.83 2.57 0.83
C PHE A 33 17.95 4.05 0.45
N ILE A 34 17.78 4.93 1.42
CA ILE A 34 17.90 6.38 1.24
C ILE A 34 19.08 6.93 2.04
N SER A 35 19.82 7.88 1.46
CA SER A 35 20.86 8.64 2.14
C SER A 35 20.44 10.10 2.22
N PHE A 36 20.57 10.71 3.39
CA PHE A 36 20.07 12.06 3.65
C PHE A 36 20.90 12.77 4.71
N PHE A 37 20.83 14.11 4.73
CA PHE A 37 21.49 14.88 5.78
C PHE A 37 20.71 14.76 7.10
N LYS A 38 21.41 14.56 8.23
CA LYS A 38 20.80 14.43 9.57
C LYS A 38 19.89 15.60 9.96
N HIS A 39 20.09 16.77 9.36
CA HIS A 39 19.30 17.99 9.60
C HIS A 39 18.30 18.30 8.46
N SER A 40 18.11 17.36 7.53
CA SER A 40 17.12 17.50 6.46
C SER A 40 15.71 17.55 7.05
N LYS A 41 14.87 18.40 6.47
CA LYS A 41 13.44 18.43 6.79
C LYS A 41 12.77 17.16 6.25
N GLY A 42 11.71 16.71 6.92
CA GLY A 42 10.90 15.58 6.44
C GLY A 42 10.35 15.79 5.02
N GLN A 43 10.08 17.05 4.63
CA GLN A 43 9.69 17.38 3.26
C GLN A 43 10.78 17.03 2.24
N THR A 44 12.06 17.29 2.55
CA THR A 44 13.17 16.94 1.67
C THR A 44 13.29 15.44 1.48
N LEU A 45 13.08 14.66 2.55
CA LEU A 45 13.01 13.20 2.45
C LEU A 45 11.85 12.75 1.57
N MET A 46 10.67 13.32 1.80
CA MET A 46 9.47 13.03 1.00
C MET A 46 9.69 13.34 -0.48
N ASP A 47 10.28 14.49 -0.80
CA ASP A 47 10.56 14.88 -2.18
C ASP A 47 11.52 13.92 -2.88
N MET A 48 12.59 13.49 -2.20
CA MET A 48 13.52 12.48 -2.74
C MET A 48 12.83 11.13 -3.00
N VAL A 49 11.95 10.69 -2.09
CA VAL A 49 11.19 9.46 -2.27
C VAL A 49 10.24 9.58 -3.45
N CYS A 50 9.47 10.66 -3.53
CA CYS A 50 8.56 10.87 -4.66
C CYS A 50 9.28 11.02 -6.00
N GLU A 51 10.45 11.65 -6.02
CA GLU A 51 11.28 11.72 -7.22
C GLU A 51 11.78 10.33 -7.64
N HIS A 52 12.25 9.52 -6.70
CA HIS A 52 12.64 8.13 -6.96
C HIS A 52 11.49 7.29 -7.51
N LEU A 53 10.29 7.50 -6.97
CA LEU A 53 9.07 6.83 -7.42
C LEU A 53 8.49 7.44 -8.70
N ASN A 54 8.98 8.59 -9.19
CA ASN A 54 8.34 9.35 -10.27
C ASN A 54 6.86 9.67 -9.98
N LEU A 55 6.59 10.19 -8.78
CA LEU A 55 5.26 10.53 -8.27
C LEU A 55 5.09 12.05 -8.14
N LEU A 56 4.12 12.63 -8.86
CA LEU A 56 3.82 14.06 -8.84
C LEU A 56 2.68 14.41 -7.87
N GLU A 57 1.68 13.54 -7.72
CA GLU A 57 0.54 13.68 -6.81
C GLU A 57 0.91 13.34 -5.35
N LYS A 58 1.92 14.04 -4.80
CA LYS A 58 2.53 13.76 -3.50
C LYS A 58 1.58 13.94 -2.31
N ASP A 59 0.53 14.73 -2.48
CA ASP A 59 -0.35 15.16 -1.39
C ASP A 59 -1.00 13.98 -0.65
N TYR A 60 -1.30 12.89 -1.37
CA TYR A 60 -1.93 11.68 -0.84
C TYR A 60 -1.03 10.85 0.08
N PHE A 61 0.29 11.10 0.07
CA PHE A 61 1.27 10.23 0.71
C PHE A 61 2.08 10.96 1.78
N GLY A 62 2.70 10.18 2.65
CA GLY A 62 3.62 10.67 3.67
C GLY A 62 4.62 9.62 4.10
N LEU A 63 5.56 10.08 4.91
CA LEU A 63 6.52 9.22 5.60
C LEU A 63 6.12 9.08 7.06
N THR A 64 6.08 7.84 7.53
CA THR A 64 6.00 7.50 8.94
C THR A 64 7.36 6.96 9.37
N PHE A 65 7.70 7.16 10.63
CA PHE A 65 8.87 6.56 11.25
C PHE A 65 8.45 6.00 12.60
N ALA A 66 9.03 4.87 13.00
CA ALA A 66 8.80 4.34 14.34
C ALA A 66 9.64 5.17 15.32
N ASP A 67 8.98 5.95 16.18
CA ASP A 67 9.66 6.61 17.29
C ASP A 67 10.08 5.54 18.30
N THR A 68 11.34 5.12 18.21
CA THR A 68 11.87 4.07 19.04
C THR A 68 12.63 4.69 20.20
N ASP A 69 11.91 4.96 21.29
CA ASP A 69 12.52 5.06 22.62
C ASP A 69 13.33 3.78 22.96
N SER A 70 13.11 2.68 22.23
CA SER A 70 13.80 1.39 22.31
C SER A 70 15.07 1.26 21.46
N GLN A 71 15.41 2.19 20.56
CA GLN A 71 16.71 2.17 19.85
C GLN A 71 17.88 2.71 20.70
N LYS A 72 17.62 3.07 21.96
CA LYS A 72 18.62 3.66 22.86
C LYS A 72 19.74 2.71 23.32
N VAL A 73 19.74 1.42 22.96
CA VAL A 73 20.65 0.46 23.62
C VAL A 73 21.51 -0.41 22.69
N SER A 74 21.33 -0.44 21.36
CA SER A 74 22.18 -1.33 20.54
C SER A 74 23.00 -0.70 19.42
N GLU A 75 22.59 0.35 18.70
CA GLU A 75 23.31 0.65 17.46
C GLU A 75 23.37 2.14 17.14
N LEU A 76 24.50 2.77 17.48
CA LEU A 76 24.93 4.07 16.93
C LEU A 76 25.04 4.08 15.39
N TYR A 77 24.85 2.92 14.75
CA TYR A 77 25.04 2.66 13.31
C TYR A 77 23.80 2.09 12.61
N SER A 78 22.65 1.96 13.29
CA SER A 78 21.45 1.40 12.64
C SER A 78 20.82 2.42 11.69
N PRO A 79 20.39 2.01 10.47
CA PRO A 79 19.67 2.89 9.58
C PRO A 79 18.32 3.31 10.16
N TRP A 80 17.90 4.52 9.84
CA TRP A 80 16.57 5.01 10.20
C TRP A 80 15.49 4.20 9.47
N HIS A 81 14.49 3.71 10.19
CA HIS A 81 13.38 2.99 9.55
C HIS A 81 12.21 3.93 9.27
N PHE A 82 11.89 4.06 7.98
CA PHE A 82 10.74 4.82 7.49
C PHE A 82 9.75 3.88 6.81
N ALA A 83 8.50 4.27 6.76
CA ALA A 83 7.49 3.65 5.91
C ALA A 83 6.75 4.72 5.11
N PHE A 84 6.67 4.51 3.80
CA PHE A 84 5.86 5.31 2.89
C PHE A 84 4.41 4.86 3.04
N ALA A 85 3.51 5.80 3.34
CA ALA A 85 2.15 5.51 3.72
C ALA A 85 1.17 6.50 3.11
N VAL A 86 -0.06 6.06 2.89
CA VAL A 86 -1.16 6.93 2.45
C VAL A 86 -1.66 7.76 3.63
N LYS A 87 -1.85 9.06 3.43
CA LYS A 87 -2.39 10.00 4.42
C LYS A 87 -3.90 10.18 4.31
N PHE A 88 -4.40 10.16 3.08
CA PHE A 88 -5.82 10.27 2.77
C PHE A 88 -6.10 9.65 1.40
N TYR A 89 -7.28 9.07 1.28
CA TYR A 89 -7.80 8.55 0.01
C TYR A 89 -8.63 9.64 -0.68
N PRO A 90 -8.50 9.81 -2.00
CA PRO A 90 -9.41 10.67 -2.72
C PRO A 90 -10.84 10.12 -2.61
N PRO A 91 -11.86 10.98 -2.42
CA PRO A 91 -13.25 10.54 -2.34
C PRO A 91 -13.74 9.98 -3.68
N ASP A 92 -13.16 10.45 -4.79
CA ASP A 92 -13.42 9.95 -6.13
C ASP A 92 -12.11 9.54 -6.81
N PRO A 93 -11.92 8.24 -7.06
CA PRO A 93 -10.91 7.67 -7.96
C PRO A 93 -10.58 8.43 -9.25
N SER A 94 -11.60 8.99 -9.89
CA SER A 94 -11.47 9.62 -11.20
C SER A 94 -10.62 10.89 -11.16
N GLN A 95 -10.41 11.44 -9.96
CA GLN A 95 -9.62 12.65 -9.71
C GLN A 95 -8.11 12.42 -9.83
N LEU A 96 -7.66 11.16 -9.77
CA LEU A 96 -6.23 10.84 -9.86
C LEU A 96 -5.77 10.86 -11.31
N MET A 97 -4.71 11.62 -11.56
CA MET A 97 -4.17 11.83 -12.90
C MET A 97 -3.09 10.80 -13.26
N GLU A 98 -2.33 10.31 -12.29
CA GLU A 98 -1.19 9.43 -12.54
C GLU A 98 -1.49 7.99 -12.18
N ASP A 99 -1.29 7.05 -13.12
CA ASP A 99 -1.47 5.61 -12.88
C ASP A 99 -0.64 5.08 -11.72
N ILE A 100 0.53 5.67 -11.46
CA ILE A 100 1.39 5.29 -10.34
C ILE A 100 0.80 5.67 -8.98
N THR A 101 0.13 6.82 -8.88
CA THR A 101 -0.61 7.23 -7.69
C THR A 101 -1.72 6.24 -7.40
N ARG A 102 -2.47 5.86 -8.46
CA ARG A 102 -3.53 4.85 -8.38
C ARG A 102 -2.96 3.54 -7.86
N TYR A 103 -1.86 3.08 -8.45
CA TYR A 103 -1.18 1.84 -8.07
C TYR A 103 -0.83 1.81 -6.57
N TYR A 104 -0.13 2.81 -6.04
CA TYR A 104 0.26 2.81 -4.63
C TYR A 104 -0.92 2.94 -3.67
N LEU A 105 -1.94 3.73 -4.01
CA LEU A 105 -3.18 3.79 -3.23
C LEU A 105 -3.90 2.45 -3.22
N CYS A 106 -3.87 1.73 -4.34
CA CYS A 106 -4.46 0.40 -4.47
C CYS A 106 -3.81 -0.62 -3.53
N LEU A 107 -2.47 -0.62 -3.49
CA LEU A 107 -1.71 -1.50 -2.62
C LEU A 107 -2.04 -1.23 -1.15
N GLN A 108 -2.11 0.04 -0.77
CA GLN A 108 -2.48 0.41 0.60
C GLN A 108 -3.92 0.01 0.93
N LEU A 109 -4.88 0.25 0.03
CA LEU A 109 -6.28 -0.13 0.24
C LEU A 109 -6.40 -1.64 0.46
N ARG A 110 -5.71 -2.44 -0.36
CA ARG A 110 -5.69 -3.89 -0.21
C ARG A 110 -5.12 -4.29 1.15
N ASP A 111 -4.00 -3.71 1.57
CA ASP A 111 -3.42 -4.01 2.88
C ASP A 111 -4.33 -3.56 4.04
N ASP A 112 -4.94 -2.37 3.94
CA ASP A 112 -5.88 -1.85 4.94
C ASP A 112 -7.12 -2.75 5.07
N MET A 113 -7.66 -3.24 3.95
CA MET A 113 -8.75 -4.21 3.96
C MET A 113 -8.35 -5.53 4.60
N LEU A 114 -7.24 -6.13 4.16
CA LEU A 114 -6.79 -7.45 4.63
C LEU A 114 -6.30 -7.45 6.09
N SER A 115 -5.77 -6.32 6.57
CA SER A 115 -5.41 -6.12 7.97
C SER A 115 -6.59 -5.72 8.85
N GLY A 116 -7.74 -5.37 8.27
CA GLY A 116 -8.93 -4.92 8.98
C GLY A 116 -8.88 -3.46 9.46
N ARG A 117 -7.88 -2.68 9.02
CA ARG A 117 -7.83 -1.23 9.28
C ARG A 117 -8.92 -0.48 8.52
N LEU A 118 -9.30 -0.96 7.34
CA LEU A 118 -10.45 -0.50 6.58
C LEU A 118 -11.59 -1.51 6.72
N PRO A 119 -12.65 -1.19 7.49
CA PRO A 119 -13.82 -2.05 7.59
C PRO A 119 -14.56 -2.11 6.25
N CYS A 120 -14.76 -3.32 5.73
CA CYS A 120 -15.55 -3.56 4.53
C CYS A 120 -16.70 -4.52 4.83
N SER A 121 -17.81 -4.36 4.11
CA SER A 121 -18.94 -5.28 4.22
C SER A 121 -18.59 -6.66 3.63
N PHE A 122 -19.36 -7.69 3.98
CA PHE A 122 -19.24 -9.01 3.33
C PHE A 122 -19.35 -8.90 1.80
N VAL A 123 -20.32 -8.12 1.32
CA VAL A 123 -20.57 -7.90 -0.11
C VAL A 123 -19.35 -7.27 -0.78
N THR A 124 -18.74 -6.27 -0.14
CA THR A 124 -17.55 -5.59 -0.67
C THR A 124 -16.37 -6.56 -0.79
N HIS A 125 -16.11 -7.37 0.23
CA HIS A 125 -15.04 -8.39 0.16
C HIS A 125 -15.31 -9.43 -0.92
N ALA A 126 -16.56 -9.90 -1.05
CA ALA A 126 -16.91 -10.91 -2.05
C ALA A 126 -16.76 -10.35 -3.48
N LEU A 127 -17.22 -9.11 -3.69
CA LEU A 127 -17.11 -8.44 -4.98
C LEU A 127 -15.63 -8.24 -5.37
N LEU A 128 -14.84 -7.64 -4.49
CA LEU A 128 -13.42 -7.40 -4.75
C LEU A 128 -12.62 -8.70 -4.89
N GLY A 129 -12.97 -9.73 -4.11
CA GLY A 129 -12.36 -11.06 -4.24
C GLY A 129 -12.67 -11.71 -5.59
N SER A 130 -13.93 -11.66 -6.04
CA SER A 130 -14.33 -12.22 -7.35
C SER A 130 -13.62 -11.56 -8.51
N TYR A 131 -13.45 -10.25 -8.40
CA TYR A 131 -12.61 -9.48 -9.26
C TYR A 131 -11.19 -10.02 -9.19
N THR A 132 -10.52 -10.02 -8.02
CA THR A 132 -9.11 -10.48 -7.90
C THR A 132 -8.89 -11.84 -8.57
N VAL A 133 -9.81 -12.78 -8.36
CA VAL A 133 -9.78 -14.09 -9.01
C VAL A 133 -9.86 -13.98 -10.53
N GLN A 134 -10.77 -13.18 -11.07
CA GLN A 134 -10.89 -12.94 -12.52
C GLN A 134 -9.62 -12.30 -13.12
N ALA A 135 -8.93 -11.42 -12.38
CA ALA A 135 -7.67 -10.82 -12.84
C ALA A 135 -6.52 -11.83 -12.91
N GLU A 136 -6.43 -12.71 -11.90
CA GLU A 136 -5.34 -13.69 -11.75
C GLU A 136 -5.57 -14.96 -12.59
N LEU A 137 -6.80 -15.48 -12.63
CA LEU A 137 -7.14 -16.74 -13.28
C LEU A 137 -7.80 -16.57 -14.66
N GLY A 138 -8.34 -15.38 -14.97
CA GLY A 138 -9.11 -15.14 -16.19
C GLY A 138 -10.58 -15.52 -16.04
N ASP A 139 -11.26 -15.86 -17.13
CA ASP A 139 -12.66 -16.27 -17.09
C ASP A 139 -12.81 -17.66 -16.43
N TYR A 140 -13.90 -17.85 -15.69
CA TYR A 140 -14.23 -19.16 -15.12
C TYR A 140 -14.40 -20.25 -16.19
N ASP A 141 -13.64 -21.34 -16.01
CA ASP A 141 -13.71 -22.61 -16.72
C ASP A 141 -14.02 -23.77 -15.75
N GLN A 142 -14.99 -24.61 -16.07
CA GLN A 142 -15.41 -25.72 -15.21
C GLN A 142 -14.38 -26.87 -15.15
N ASP A 143 -13.56 -27.04 -16.18
CA ASP A 143 -12.57 -28.11 -16.25
C ASP A 143 -11.31 -27.76 -15.44
N ASP A 144 -10.96 -26.47 -15.37
CA ASP A 144 -9.78 -25.98 -14.65
C ASP A 144 -10.08 -25.56 -13.20
N HIS A 145 -11.31 -25.12 -12.91
CA HIS A 145 -11.68 -24.58 -11.59
C HIS A 145 -12.51 -25.59 -10.79
N GLY A 146 -11.82 -26.29 -9.87
CA GLY A 146 -12.43 -27.22 -8.92
C GLY A 146 -13.37 -26.57 -7.90
N THR A 147 -13.66 -27.25 -6.80
CA THR A 147 -14.63 -26.76 -5.79
C THR A 147 -14.09 -25.68 -4.86
N ASP A 148 -12.78 -25.48 -4.84
CA ASP A 148 -12.03 -24.76 -3.81
C ASP A 148 -10.82 -23.99 -4.39
N TYR A 149 -10.86 -23.69 -5.69
CA TYR A 149 -9.76 -23.04 -6.44
C TYR A 149 -9.40 -21.62 -5.94
N VAL A 150 -10.20 -21.04 -5.05
CA VAL A 150 -9.95 -19.73 -4.45
C VAL A 150 -9.35 -19.81 -3.04
N SER A 151 -9.09 -21.01 -2.50
CA SER A 151 -8.65 -21.20 -1.11
C SER A 151 -7.28 -20.59 -0.81
N ASP A 152 -6.41 -20.47 -1.81
CA ASP A 152 -5.08 -19.86 -1.68
C ASP A 152 -5.13 -18.32 -1.66
N PHE A 153 -6.29 -17.74 -1.96
CA PHE A 153 -6.47 -16.29 -1.96
C PHE A 153 -6.91 -15.79 -0.58
N ARG A 154 -6.43 -14.59 -0.24
CA ARG A 154 -6.84 -13.84 0.94
C ARG A 154 -7.73 -12.68 0.48
N PHE A 155 -9.00 -12.71 0.86
CA PHE A 155 -9.99 -11.69 0.52
C PHE A 155 -10.36 -10.81 1.72
N ALA A 156 -10.31 -11.33 2.94
CA ALA A 156 -10.69 -10.63 4.16
C ALA A 156 -9.82 -11.04 5.37
N PRO A 157 -9.76 -10.23 6.44
CA PRO A 157 -9.03 -10.57 7.66
C PRO A 157 -9.53 -11.87 8.32
N ASN A 158 -10.85 -12.03 8.38
CA ASN A 158 -11.55 -13.18 8.94
C ASN A 158 -12.29 -13.92 7.82
N GLN A 159 -11.54 -14.50 6.88
CA GLN A 159 -12.12 -15.23 5.76
C GLN A 159 -12.92 -16.44 6.23
N THR A 160 -14.11 -16.60 5.67
CA THR A 160 -15.00 -17.75 5.91
C THR A 160 -15.22 -18.51 4.61
N ARG A 161 -15.59 -19.78 4.71
CA ARG A 161 -15.98 -20.58 3.53
C ARG A 161 -17.16 -19.98 2.77
N GLU A 162 -18.11 -19.37 3.49
CA GLU A 162 -19.23 -18.64 2.89
C GLU A 162 -18.76 -17.48 1.99
N LEU A 163 -17.69 -16.78 2.38
CA LEU A 163 -17.09 -15.73 1.55
C LEU A 163 -16.49 -16.31 0.28
N GLU A 164 -15.73 -17.40 0.38
CA GLU A 164 -15.12 -18.08 -0.78
C GLU A 164 -16.18 -18.59 -1.75
N GLU A 165 -17.25 -19.20 -1.24
CA GLU A 165 -18.39 -19.64 -2.05
C GLU A 165 -19.05 -18.47 -2.78
N ARG A 166 -19.23 -17.34 -2.10
CA ARG A 166 -19.78 -16.13 -2.73
C ARG A 166 -18.85 -15.54 -3.79
N VAL A 167 -17.53 -15.54 -3.55
CA VAL A 167 -16.51 -15.11 -4.51
C VAL A 167 -16.57 -15.97 -5.77
N MET A 168 -16.61 -17.30 -5.61
CA MET A 168 -16.70 -18.23 -6.73
C MET A 168 -18.00 -18.09 -7.52
N GLU A 169 -19.13 -17.84 -6.84
CA GLU A 169 -20.41 -17.58 -7.49
C GLU A 169 -20.35 -16.31 -8.36
N LEU A 170 -19.79 -15.23 -7.82
CA LEU A 170 -19.61 -13.99 -8.56
C LEU A 170 -18.66 -14.15 -9.74
N HIS A 171 -17.52 -14.84 -9.56
CA HIS A 171 -16.56 -15.11 -10.63
C HIS A 171 -17.20 -15.86 -11.81
N ARG A 172 -18.06 -16.85 -11.54
CA ARG A 172 -18.82 -17.56 -12.58
C ARG A 172 -19.77 -16.66 -13.37
N ASN A 173 -20.33 -15.63 -12.72
CA ASN A 173 -21.31 -14.72 -13.32
C ASN A 173 -20.67 -13.61 -14.17
N TYR A 174 -19.37 -13.34 -14.01
CA TYR A 174 -18.65 -12.30 -14.76
C TYR A 174 -18.02 -12.78 -16.07
N LYS A 175 -18.38 -13.98 -16.54
CA LYS A 175 -17.96 -14.48 -17.86
C LYS A 175 -18.16 -13.35 -18.90
N TYR A 176 -17.10 -13.02 -19.64
CA TYR A 176 -17.02 -11.91 -20.63
C TYR A 176 -16.65 -10.51 -20.11
N MET A 177 -16.34 -10.31 -18.82
CA MET A 177 -15.63 -9.10 -18.40
C MET A 177 -14.17 -9.17 -18.86
N THR A 178 -13.85 -8.47 -19.96
CA THR A 178 -12.50 -8.45 -20.53
C THR A 178 -11.49 -7.87 -19.53
N ARG A 179 -10.30 -8.49 -19.42
CA ARG A 179 -9.18 -8.05 -18.56
C ARG A 179 -8.88 -6.53 -18.67
N CYS A 180 -9.06 -5.94 -19.86
CA CYS A 180 -8.90 -4.49 -20.06
C CYS A 180 -9.93 -3.62 -19.32
N CYS A 181 -11.21 -4.06 -19.24
CA CYS A 181 -12.24 -3.34 -18.49
C CYS A 181 -12.00 -3.46 -16.98
N LEU A 182 -11.49 -4.62 -16.55
CA LEU A 182 -11.16 -4.87 -15.16
C LEU A 182 -9.97 -4.01 -14.73
N ASN A 183 -8.87 -3.92 -15.50
CA ASN A 183 -7.73 -3.05 -15.14
C ASN A 183 -8.10 -1.56 -14.96
N GLN A 184 -9.13 -1.06 -15.65
CA GLN A 184 -9.67 0.29 -15.39
C GLN A 184 -10.59 0.36 -14.16
N THR A 185 -11.23 -0.76 -13.80
CA THR A 185 -12.19 -0.85 -12.68
C THR A 185 -11.50 -1.24 -11.36
N PHE A 186 -10.36 -1.93 -11.41
CA PHE A 186 -9.84 -2.68 -10.27
C PHE A 186 -8.82 -2.00 -9.38
N VAL A 187 -8.50 -0.76 -9.67
CA VAL A 187 -7.78 0.05 -8.69
C VAL A 187 -8.75 0.80 -7.76
N TYR A 188 -10.06 0.66 -7.99
CA TYR A 188 -11.04 1.48 -7.34
C TYR A 188 -12.28 0.69 -6.94
N PRO A 189 -12.39 0.31 -5.66
CA PRO A 189 -13.70 0.01 -5.12
C PRO A 189 -14.55 1.27 -5.32
N GLN A 190 -15.64 1.14 -6.09
CA GLN A 190 -16.76 2.06 -6.03
C GLN A 190 -17.30 2.01 -4.60
N VAL A 191 -16.73 2.81 -3.70
CA VAL A 191 -17.32 3.10 -2.39
C VAL A 191 -18.41 4.12 -2.66
N SER A 192 -19.60 3.61 -2.94
CA SER A 192 -20.86 4.36 -2.89
C SER A 192 -21.70 3.83 -1.74
#